data_AF-A0A7X9G2G3-F1
#
_entry.id   AF-A0A7X9G2G3-F1
#
_cell.length_a   1.000
_cell.length_b   1.000
_cell.length_c   1.000
_cell.angle_alpha   90.00
_cell.angle_beta   90.00
_cell.angle_gamma   90.00
#
_symmetry.space_group_name_H-M   'P 1'
#
loop_
_entity.id
_entity.type
_entity.pdbx_description
1 polymer ?
#
loop_
_entity_poly.entity_id
_entity_poly.type
_entity_poly.pdbx_seq_one_letter_code
_entity_poly.pdbx_strand_id
1 'polypeptide(L)'
;MYVGRIVAVGRTRSGRGAGLYRVSSRSFPNREAKILERAIAIVPKPGFENDIQKNPYIAYNCLRLARGFAIVSNGSHTDPI
;
A
#
# COMPACT_ATOMS: atom_id res chain seq x y z
N MET A 1 10.11 -18.70 4.70
CA MET A 1 8.98 -17.97 5.31
C MET A 1 8.51 -16.87 4.35
N TYR A 2 7.25 -16.85 3.90
CA TYR A 2 6.70 -15.82 2.99
C TYR A 2 5.25 -15.52 3.38
N VAL A 3 4.98 -14.29 3.81
CA VAL A 3 3.68 -13.85 4.32
C VAL A 3 2.93 -12.91 3.36
N GLY A 4 3.52 -12.59 2.21
CA GLY A 4 2.91 -11.69 1.24
C GLY A 4 2.94 -10.22 1.65
N ARG A 5 1.78 -9.56 1.60
CA ARG A 5 1.64 -8.14 1.94
C ARG A 5 1.41 -8.02 3.44
N ILE A 6 2.08 -7.06 4.07
CA ILE A 6 2.10 -6.90 5.52
C ILE A 6 1.58 -5.52 5.87
N VAL A 7 0.65 -5.47 6.82
CA VAL A 7 0.17 -4.25 7.48
C VAL A 7 0.63 -4.32 8.93
N ALA A 8 1.12 -3.20 9.47
CA ALA A 8 1.32 -3.05 10.90
C ALA A 8 0.76 -1.70 11.36
N VAL A 9 0.14 -1.69 12.52
CA VAL A 9 -0.43 -0.50 13.17
C VAL A 9 0.05 -0.43 14.61
N GLY A 10 0.27 0.78 15.11
CA GLY A 10 0.73 0.96 16.48
C GLY A 10 0.94 2.42 16.84
N ARG A 11 1.75 2.65 17.87
CA ARG A 11 2.14 3.99 18.32
C ARG A 11 3.65 4.12 18.42
N THR A 12 4.18 5.29 18.10
CA THR A 12 5.57 5.63 18.39
C THR A 12 5.78 5.79 19.89
N ARG A 13 7.04 5.82 20.35
CA ARG A 13 7.38 6.14 21.75
C ARG A 13 6.84 7.49 22.22
N SER A 14 6.70 8.46 21.30
CA SER A 14 6.10 9.76 21.56
C SER A 14 4.56 9.77 21.52
N GLY A 15 3.92 8.60 21.40
CA GLY A 15 2.47 8.44 21.43
C GLY A 15 1.75 8.74 20.12
N ARG A 16 2.46 9.03 19.02
CA ARG A 16 1.84 9.27 17.70
C ARG A 16 1.39 7.95 17.08
N GLY A 17 0.22 7.94 16.43
CA GLY A 17 -0.21 6.79 15.64
C GLY A 17 0.76 6.51 14.49
N ALA A 18 0.99 5.23 14.19
CA ALA A 18 1.84 4.78 13.10
C ALA A 18 1.14 3.65 12.32
N GLY A 19 1.13 3.78 11.00
CA GLY A 19 0.70 2.75 10.06
C GLY A 19 1.84 2.42 9.11
N LEU A 20 2.13 1.14 8.92
CA LEU A 20 3.19 0.65 8.05
C LEU A 20 2.61 -0.34 7.05
N TYR A 21 3.10 -0.27 5.83
CA TYR A 21 2.75 -1.18 4.77
C TYR A 21 3.98 -1.69 4.04
N ARG A 22 4.03 -3.00 3.77
CA ARG A 22 5.08 -3.62 2.96
C ARG A 22 4.49 -4.55 1.92
N VAL A 23 4.92 -4.36 0.68
CA VAL A 23 4.72 -5.32 -0.40
C VAL A 23 5.85 -6.34 -0.38
N SER A 24 5.52 -7.63 -0.22
CA SER A 24 6.41 -8.73 -0.60
C SER A 24 5.72 -9.57 -1.67
N SER A 25 6.34 -9.73 -2.82
CA SER A 25 5.73 -10.32 -4.01
C SER A 25 6.73 -11.18 -4.78
N ARG A 26 6.31 -12.37 -5.18
CA ARG A 26 7.10 -13.24 -6.07
C ARG A 26 6.72 -13.02 -7.54
N SER A 27 5.42 -13.07 -7.84
CA SER A 27 4.91 -13.01 -9.21
C SER A 27 4.86 -11.60 -9.80
N PHE A 28 4.74 -10.57 -8.95
CA PHE A 28 4.66 -9.17 -9.37
C PHE A 28 5.65 -8.30 -8.56
N PRO A 29 6.97 -8.46 -8.78
CA PRO A 29 8.01 -7.75 -8.01
C PRO A 29 8.25 -6.32 -8.51
N ASN A 30 7.89 -6.00 -9.75
CA ASN A 30 8.18 -4.72 -10.40
C ASN A 30 7.14 -3.64 -10.04
N ARG A 31 7.07 -3.33 -8.74
CA ARG A 31 6.18 -2.31 -8.19
C ARG A 31 6.92 -1.38 -7.25
N GLU A 32 6.36 -0.21 -7.06
CA GLU A 32 6.88 0.80 -6.15
C GLU A 32 5.76 1.49 -5.37
N ALA A 33 6.13 2.11 -4.26
CA ALA A 33 5.24 2.94 -3.47
C ALA A 33 5.41 4.39 -3.93
N LYS A 34 4.35 5.00 -4.44
CA LYS A 34 4.31 6.39 -4.89
C LYS A 34 3.57 7.24 -3.87
N ILE A 35 4.26 8.25 -3.34
CA ILE A 35 3.67 9.21 -2.41
C ILE A 35 2.81 10.19 -3.21
N LEU A 36 1.56 10.35 -2.76
CA LEU A 36 0.60 11.33 -3.25
C LEU A 36 0.27 12.31 -2.11
N GLU A 37 -0.51 13.35 -2.38
CA GLU A 37 -0.83 14.39 -1.38
C GLU A 37 -1.44 13.83 -0.09
N ARG A 38 -2.39 12.89 -0.21
CA ARG A 38 -3.12 12.29 0.93
C ARG A 38 -3.14 10.76 0.92
N ALA A 39 -2.28 10.15 0.12
CA ALA A 39 -2.26 8.71 -0.06
C ALA A 39 -0.85 8.20 -0.41
N ILE A 40 -0.65 6.89 -0.25
CA ILE A 40 0.49 6.19 -0.86
C ILE A 40 -0.10 5.08 -1.73
N ALA A 41 0.24 5.12 -3.02
CA ALA A 41 -0.19 4.14 -4.00
C ALA A 41 0.90 3.10 -4.24
N ILE A 42 0.52 1.83 -4.30
CA ILE A 42 1.34 0.79 -4.90
C ILE A 42 1.00 0.76 -6.39
N VAL A 43 2.01 0.95 -7.23
CA VAL A 43 1.86 0.98 -8.69
C VAL A 43 2.98 0.16 -9.36
N PRO A 44 2.78 -0.33 -10.59
CA PRO A 44 3.88 -0.86 -11.40
C PRO A 44 4.98 0.19 -11.61
N LYS A 45 6.22 -0.27 -11.66
CA LYS A 45 7.36 0.56 -12.08
C LYS A 45 7.26 0.89 -13.58
N PRO A 46 7.98 1.92 -14.06
CA PRO A 46 8.07 2.21 -15.49
C PRO A 46 8.45 0.96 -16.31
N GLY A 47 7.70 0.69 -17.38
CA GLY A 47 7.86 -0.49 -18.24
C GLY A 47 7.06 -1.73 -17.81
N PHE A 48 6.31 -1.67 -16.69
CA PHE A 48 5.46 -2.76 -16.19
C PHE A 48 3.98 -2.35 -16.04
N GLU A 49 3.57 -1.24 -16.65
CA GLU A 49 2.23 -0.66 -16.52
C GLU A 49 1.12 -1.65 -16.89
N ASN A 50 1.36 -2.46 -17.93
CA ASN A 50 0.42 -3.46 -18.42
C ASN A 50 0.17 -4.63 -17.46
N ASP A 51 0.96 -4.79 -16.39
CA ASP A 51 0.72 -5.86 -15.42
C ASP A 51 -0.63 -5.71 -14.70
N ILE A 52 -1.19 -4.49 -14.64
CA ILE A 52 -2.52 -4.24 -14.06
C ILE A 52 -3.61 -5.01 -14.81
N GLN A 53 -3.47 -5.20 -16.12
CA GLN A 53 -4.41 -5.98 -16.93
C GLN A 53 -4.33 -7.47 -16.62
N LYS A 54 -3.17 -7.97 -16.16
CA LYS A 54 -2.98 -9.36 -15.78
C LYS A 54 -3.56 -9.67 -14.40
N ASN A 55 -3.53 -8.69 -13.49
CA ASN A 55 -4.03 -8.87 -12.14
C ASN A 55 -4.51 -7.54 -11.53
N PRO A 56 -5.83 -7.40 -11.24
CA PRO A 56 -6.37 -6.14 -10.72
C PRO A 56 -5.98 -5.85 -9.26
N TYR A 57 -5.35 -6.79 -8.56
CA TYR A 57 -4.99 -6.65 -7.13
C TYR A 57 -3.55 -6.19 -6.90
N ILE A 58 -2.88 -5.64 -7.92
CA ILE A 58 -1.47 -5.23 -7.82
C ILE A 58 -1.27 -3.72 -7.74
N ALA A 59 -2.28 -2.93 -8.11
CA ALA A 59 -2.26 -1.47 -8.06
C ALA A 59 -3.43 -0.92 -7.22
N TYR A 60 -3.12 -0.14 -6.19
CA TYR A 60 -4.10 0.37 -5.22
C TYR A 60 -3.44 1.39 -4.27
N ASN A 61 -4.24 2.23 -3.63
CA ASN A 61 -3.78 2.99 -2.47
C ASN A 61 -3.58 2.01 -1.31
N CYS A 62 -2.36 1.88 -0.78
CA CYS A 62 -2.11 1.08 0.42
C CYS A 62 -2.23 1.90 1.71
N LEU A 63 -2.18 3.22 1.59
CA LEU A 63 -2.39 4.15 2.69
C LEU A 63 -3.23 5.34 2.23
N ARG A 64 -4.13 5.80 3.09
CA ARG A 64 -4.91 7.04 2.91
C ARG A 64 -4.97 7.83 4.21
N LEU A 65 -4.82 9.15 4.12
CA LEU A 65 -5.02 10.08 5.23
C LEU A 65 -6.41 10.70 5.12
N ALA A 66 -7.26 10.46 6.11
CA ALA A 66 -8.64 10.96 6.12
C ALA A 66 -9.08 11.35 7.54
N ARG A 67 -9.59 12.58 7.71
CA ARG A 67 -10.18 13.09 8.96
C ARG A 67 -9.34 12.84 10.23
N GLY A 68 -8.01 12.98 10.12
CA GLY A 68 -7.08 12.76 11.23
C GLY A 68 -6.64 11.30 11.44
N PHE A 69 -7.14 10.37 10.64
CA PHE A 69 -6.77 8.96 10.65
C PHE A 69 -5.81 8.62 9.51
N ALA A 70 -4.97 7.61 9.76
CA ALA A 70 -4.22 6.90 8.73
C ALA A 70 -4.86 5.52 8.52
N ILE A 71 -5.40 5.31 7.33
CA ILE A 71 -6.00 4.04 6.90
C ILE A 71 -4.92 3.28 6.13
N VAL A 72 -4.71 2.00 6.46
CA VAL A 72 -3.69 1.16 5.81
C VAL A 72 -4.28 -0.19 5.48
N SER A 73 -4.20 -0.61 4.21
CA SER A 73 -4.74 -1.89 3.76
C SER A 73 -3.96 -2.46 2.57
N ASN A 74 -4.28 -3.69 2.15
CA ASN A 74 -3.57 -4.38 1.07
C ASN A 74 -4.29 -4.38 -0.29
N GLY A 75 -5.28 -3.51 -0.47
CA GLY A 75 -6.05 -3.44 -1.72
C GLY A 75 -6.84 -2.14 -1.86
N SER A 76 -7.72 -2.11 -2.87
CA SER A 76 -8.56 -0.95 -3.19
C SER A 76 -9.52 -0.56 -2.07
N HIS A 77 -9.78 -1.43 -1.10
CA HIS A 77 -10.61 -1.15 0.06
C HIS A 77 -10.01 -0.11 1.02
N THR A 78 -8.74 0.31 0.86
CA THR A 78 -8.20 1.48 1.57
C THR A 78 -9.02 2.75 1.31
N ASP A 79 -9.58 2.91 0.11
CA ASP A 79 -10.27 4.13 -0.30
C ASP A 79 -11.71 4.28 0.26
N PRO A 80 -12.54 3.21 0.32
CA PRO A 80 -13.88 3.29 0.91
C PRO A 80 -13.94 3.13 2.45
N ILE A 81 -12.85 2.72 3.12
CA ILE A 81 -12.74 2.77 4.59
C ILE A 81 -12.62 4.23 5.05
#